data_AF-D4KUH2-F1
#
_entry.id   AF-D4KUH2-F1
#
_cell.length_a   1.000
_cell.length_b   1.000
_cell.length_c   1.000
_cell.angle_alpha   90.00
_cell.angle_beta   90.00
_cell.angle_gamma   90.00
#
_symmetry.space_group_name_H-M   'P 1'
#
loop_
_entity.id
_entity.type
_entity.pdbx_description
1 polymer ?
#
loop_
_entity_poly.entity_id
_entity_poly.type
_entity_poly.pdbx_seq_one_letter_code
_entity_poly.pdbx_strand_id
1 'polypeptide(L)'
;MKKWYNEEYEFEIEVTGFLRGDHTEHYCRNGEEVGDQYTCTYGCPVNKDGQGICSKTMMMLYPLMEAVRSGGDLENLGGSSRYVNDIVCPDGCVMFRLTAIPLGNENFHKGGFWKEQ
;
A
#
# COMPACT_ATOMS: atom_id res chain seq x y z
N MET A 1 -13.11 0.26 15.50
CA MET A 1 -13.00 1.74 15.38
C MET A 1 -14.14 2.23 14.51
N LYS A 2 -14.79 3.37 14.80
CA LYS A 2 -15.86 3.89 13.95
C LYS A 2 -15.25 4.65 12.77
N LYS A 3 -15.63 4.27 11.54
CA LYS A 3 -15.22 4.95 10.31
C LYS A 3 -16.20 6.09 10.04
N TRP A 4 -15.74 7.32 10.21
CA TRP A 4 -16.57 8.53 10.05
C TRP A 4 -16.48 9.14 8.65
N TYR A 5 -15.38 8.89 7.94
CA TYR A 5 -15.10 9.45 6.63
C TYR A 5 -14.83 8.34 5.63
N ASN A 6 -15.24 8.57 4.39
CA ASN A 6 -14.93 7.72 3.27
C ASN A 6 -13.61 8.18 2.66
N GLU A 7 -12.68 7.25 2.48
CA GLU A 7 -11.37 7.54 1.89
C GLU A 7 -11.46 7.67 0.37
N GLU A 8 -10.58 8.46 -0.22
CA GLU A 8 -10.54 8.68 -1.68
C GLU A 8 -10.02 7.49 -2.46
N TYR A 9 -9.20 6.66 -1.81
CA TYR A 9 -8.51 5.54 -2.42
C TYR A 9 -8.59 4.29 -1.55
N GLU A 10 -8.67 3.15 -2.23
CA GLU A 10 -8.25 1.86 -1.71
C GLU A 10 -6.87 1.54 -2.29
N PHE A 11 -6.03 0.88 -1.49
CA PHE A 11 -4.72 0.44 -1.88
C PHE A 11 -4.68 -1.08 -1.78
N GLU A 12 -4.30 -1.72 -2.88
CA GLU A 12 -4.00 -3.14 -2.95
C GLU A 12 -2.49 -3.31 -2.99
N ILE A 13 -1.98 -4.23 -2.18
CA ILE A 13 -0.58 -4.61 -2.14
C ILE A 13 -0.50 -6.10 -2.40
N GLU A 14 0.15 -6.49 -3.49
CA GLU A 14 0.32 -7.89 -3.89
C GLU A 14 1.79 -8.29 -3.83
N VAL A 15 2.09 -9.45 -3.26
CA VAL A 15 3.42 -10.05 -3.36
C VAL A 15 3.59 -10.64 -4.76
N THR A 16 4.52 -10.08 -5.52
CA THR A 16 4.76 -10.48 -6.92
C THR A 16 5.95 -11.42 -7.09
N GLY A 17 6.80 -11.54 -6.08
CA GLY A 17 7.99 -12.37 -6.16
C GLY A 17 8.99 -12.12 -5.04
N PHE A 18 10.14 -12.75 -5.19
CA PHE A 18 11.29 -12.59 -4.30
C PHE A 18 12.43 -11.92 -5.07
N LEU A 19 13.14 -10.99 -4.43
CA LEU A 19 14.28 -10.32 -5.07
C LEU A 19 15.42 -11.32 -5.33
N ARG A 20 15.63 -12.27 -4.43
CA ARG A 20 16.60 -13.35 -4.55
C ARG A 20 15.96 -14.67 -4.16
N GLY A 21 16.01 -15.65 -5.05
CA GLY A 21 15.41 -16.98 -4.81
C GLY A 21 13.95 -17.06 -5.25
N ASP A 22 13.30 -18.14 -4.83
CA ASP A 22 11.97 -18.57 -5.30
C ASP A 22 11.04 -19.04 -4.16
N HIS A 23 11.46 -18.92 -2.90
CA HIS A 23 10.72 -19.38 -1.72
C HIS A 23 10.83 -18.42 -0.54
N THR A 24 9.89 -18.53 0.41
CA THR A 24 9.79 -17.67 1.60
C THR A 24 10.48 -18.24 2.84
N GLU A 25 10.54 -19.57 2.97
CA GLU A 25 11.09 -20.26 4.14
C GLU A 25 12.54 -19.82 4.39
N HIS A 26 12.85 -19.47 5.65
CA HIS A 26 14.15 -18.91 6.06
C HIS A 26 14.57 -17.61 5.34
N TYR A 27 13.66 -16.95 4.62
CA TYR A 27 13.96 -15.77 3.81
C TYR A 27 13.13 -14.54 4.24
N CYS A 28 11.82 -14.67 4.37
CA CYS A 28 10.94 -13.61 4.88
C CYS A 28 10.48 -13.93 6.31
N ARG A 29 10.78 -13.04 7.27
CA ARG A 29 10.33 -13.20 8.67
C ARG A 29 8.82 -13.09 8.86
N ASN A 30 8.14 -12.40 7.93
CA ASN A 30 6.68 -12.31 7.93
C ASN A 30 6.02 -13.46 7.18
N GLY A 31 6.80 -14.30 6.48
CA GLY A 31 6.29 -15.46 5.75
C GLY A 31 5.52 -15.13 4.47
N GLU A 32 5.74 -13.96 3.88
CA GLU A 32 5.07 -13.51 2.65
C GLU A 32 5.29 -14.51 1.51
N GLU A 33 4.21 -14.90 0.81
CA GLU A 33 4.21 -15.79 -0.34
C GLU A 33 3.70 -15.08 -1.60
N VAL A 34 4.13 -15.52 -2.78
CA VAL A 34 3.65 -14.96 -4.05
C VAL A 34 2.14 -15.13 -4.18
N GLY A 35 1.44 -14.03 -4.47
CA GLY A 35 -0.02 -13.99 -4.50
C GLY A 35 -0.67 -13.58 -3.19
N ASP A 36 0.10 -13.40 -2.11
CA ASP A 36 -0.43 -12.75 -0.91
C ASP A 36 -0.89 -11.33 -1.23
N GLN A 37 -2.07 -10.99 -0.72
CA GLN A 37 -2.73 -9.72 -0.98
C GLN A 37 -3.12 -9.04 0.34
N TYR A 38 -2.84 -7.75 0.40
CA TYR A 38 -3.22 -6.87 1.49
C TYR A 38 -4.01 -5.71 0.93
N THR A 39 -5.00 -5.26 1.68
CA THR A 39 -5.76 -4.06 1.32
C THR A 39 -5.80 -3.07 2.48
N CYS A 40 -5.82 -1.78 2.14
CA CYS A 40 -6.22 -0.75 3.09
C CYS A 40 -6.79 0.47 2.38
N THR A 41 -7.45 1.31 3.17
CA THR A 41 -7.79 2.68 2.77
C THR A 41 -6.90 3.67 3.49
N TYR A 42 -7.11 3.88 4.81
CA TYR A 42 -6.29 4.77 5.65
C TYR A 42 -5.37 4.03 6.63
N GLY A 43 -5.79 2.85 7.10
CA GLY A 43 -5.01 2.05 8.05
C GLY A 43 -3.81 1.37 7.39
N CYS A 44 -3.04 0.63 8.19
CA CYS A 44 -2.03 -0.26 7.62
C CYS A 44 -2.71 -1.39 6.80
N PRO A 45 -2.11 -1.83 5.69
CA PRO A 45 -2.57 -2.98 4.90
C PRO A 45 -2.68 -4.24 5.75
N VAL A 46 -3.81 -4.94 5.61
CA VAL A 46 -4.05 -6.25 6.20
C VAL A 46 -4.53 -7.22 5.13
N ASN A 47 -4.19 -8.50 5.27
CA ASN A 47 -4.72 -9.55 4.40
C ASN A 47 -6.15 -9.92 4.82
N LYS A 48 -6.76 -10.86 4.08
CA LYS A 48 -8.12 -11.38 4.34
C LYS A 48 -8.32 -11.94 5.75
N ASP A 49 -7.24 -12.41 6.38
CA ASP A 49 -7.24 -13.00 7.72
C ASP A 49 -6.96 -11.95 8.82
N GLY A 50 -6.82 -10.67 8.42
CA GLY A 50 -6.55 -9.55 9.32
C GLY A 50 -5.09 -9.43 9.77
N GLN A 51 -4.18 -10.18 9.14
CA GLN A 51 -2.74 -10.09 9.43
C GLN A 51 -2.13 -8.90 8.68
N GLY A 52 -1.36 -8.09 9.40
CA GLY A 52 -0.74 -6.89 8.83
C GLY A 52 0.51 -7.21 8.02
N ILE A 53 0.75 -6.38 7.01
CA ILE A 53 2.04 -6.35 6.32
C ILE A 53 3.15 -5.94 7.28
N CYS A 54 4.38 -6.39 7.04
CA CYS A 54 5.48 -6.10 7.96
C CYS A 54 5.78 -4.59 8.05
N SER A 55 6.13 -4.12 9.25
CA SER A 55 6.34 -2.69 9.53
C SER A 55 7.49 -2.06 8.74
N LYS A 56 8.49 -2.86 8.34
CA LYS A 56 9.58 -2.37 7.47
C LYS A 56 9.08 -2.06 6.06
N THR A 57 8.26 -2.92 5.47
CA THR A 57 7.69 -2.66 4.14
C THR A 57 6.83 -1.38 4.15
N MET A 58 6.16 -1.08 5.25
CA MET A 58 5.40 0.17 5.40
C MET A 58 6.25 1.44 5.25
N MET A 59 7.56 1.41 5.55
CA MET A 59 8.45 2.55 5.32
C MET A 59 8.55 2.92 3.83
N MET A 60 8.38 1.94 2.94
CA MET A 60 8.36 2.14 1.49
C MET A 60 6.96 2.48 0.99
N LEU A 61 5.93 1.82 1.51
CA LEU A 61 4.56 2.00 1.03
C LEU A 61 3.94 3.32 1.47
N TYR A 62 4.19 3.78 2.71
CA TYR A 62 3.55 4.97 3.25
C TYR A 62 3.80 6.23 2.38
N PRO A 63 5.03 6.57 1.98
CA PRO A 63 5.28 7.70 1.09
C PRO A 63 4.58 7.60 -0.27
N LEU A 64 4.46 6.40 -0.83
CA LEU A 64 3.77 6.18 -2.11
C LEU A 64 2.26 6.42 -1.98
N MET A 65 1.65 5.88 -0.92
CA MET A 65 0.23 6.12 -0.64
C MET A 65 -0.04 7.61 -0.38
N GLU A 66 0.81 8.30 0.37
CA GLU A 66 0.68 9.74 0.62
C GLU A 66 0.84 10.58 -0.65
N ALA A 67 1.74 10.18 -1.56
CA ALA A 67 1.87 10.82 -2.86
C ALA A 67 0.56 10.74 -3.66
N VAL A 68 -0.09 9.58 -3.68
CA VAL A 68 -1.39 9.39 -4.34
C VAL A 68 -2.49 10.21 -3.66
N ARG A 69 -2.59 10.17 -2.32
CA ARG A 69 -3.58 10.95 -1.55
C ARG A 69 -3.42 12.46 -1.77
N SER A 70 -2.20 12.91 -2.03
CA SER A 70 -1.91 14.31 -2.37
C SER A 70 -2.29 14.70 -3.82
N GLY A 71 -2.88 13.77 -4.58
CA GLY A 71 -3.23 13.96 -5.99
C GLY A 71 -2.07 13.78 -6.96
N GLY A 72 -0.97 13.17 -6.49
CA GLY A 72 0.24 12.93 -7.27
C GLY A 72 0.09 11.84 -8.33
N ASP A 73 1.23 11.49 -8.90
CA ASP A 73 1.37 10.50 -9.97
C ASP A 73 2.60 9.65 -9.69
N LEU A 74 2.40 8.34 -9.54
CA LEU A 74 3.46 7.40 -9.16
C LEU A 74 4.50 7.19 -10.26
N GLU A 75 4.25 7.56 -11.52
CA GLU A 75 5.27 7.51 -12.59
C GLU A 75 6.44 8.46 -12.27
N ASN A 76 6.17 9.58 -11.58
CA ASN A 76 7.21 10.48 -11.10
C ASN A 76 8.11 9.86 -10.02
N LEU A 77 7.69 8.72 -9.45
CA LEU A 77 8.44 7.94 -8.46
C LEU A 77 8.90 6.59 -9.06
N GLY A 78 8.91 6.45 -10.39
CA GLY A 78 9.31 5.24 -11.09
C GLY A 78 8.24 4.15 -11.18
N GLY A 79 6.99 4.48 -10.88
CA GLY A 79 5.85 3.59 -11.06
C GLY A 79 5.59 3.26 -12.53
N SER A 80 4.91 2.14 -12.78
CA SER A 80 4.55 1.69 -14.13
C SER A 80 3.31 2.39 -14.69
N SER A 81 2.55 3.06 -13.83
CA SER A 81 1.48 3.98 -14.21
C SER A 81 1.24 4.96 -13.06
N ARG A 82 0.38 5.96 -13.31
CA ARG A 82 -0.08 6.91 -12.29
C ARG A 82 -0.44 6.30 -10.94
N TYR A 83 -0.98 5.09 -10.93
CA TYR A 83 -1.50 4.43 -9.74
C TYR A 83 -0.83 3.09 -9.40
N VAL A 84 0.26 2.73 -10.10
CA VAL A 84 0.95 1.44 -9.86
C VAL A 84 2.44 1.65 -9.65
N ASN A 85 2.99 1.05 -8.60
CA ASN A 85 4.43 1.07 -8.33
C ASN A 85 4.89 -0.26 -7.72
N ASP A 86 6.01 -0.78 -8.21
CA ASP A 86 6.63 -2.02 -7.74
C ASP A 86 7.80 -1.68 -6.81
N ILE A 87 7.80 -2.24 -5.61
CA ILE A 87 8.84 -1.99 -4.60
C ILE A 87 9.47 -3.30 -4.12
N VAL A 88 10.68 -3.18 -3.59
CA VAL A 88 11.32 -4.23 -2.78
C VAL A 88 11.25 -3.82 -1.32
N CYS A 89 10.96 -4.76 -0.41
CA CYS A 89 11.03 -4.46 1.01
C CYS A 89 12.46 -4.06 1.45
N PRO A 90 12.61 -3.28 2.54
CA PRO A 90 13.93 -2.83 2.98
C PRO A 90 14.93 -3.94 3.33
N ASP A 91 14.44 -5.13 3.67
CA ASP A 91 15.31 -6.30 3.94
C ASP A 91 15.82 -6.95 2.64
N GLY A 92 15.34 -6.50 1.47
CA GLY A 92 15.78 -7.00 0.17
C GLY A 92 15.26 -8.42 -0.13
N CYS A 93 14.14 -8.81 0.48
CA CYS A 93 13.59 -10.16 0.36
C CYS A 93 12.46 -10.24 -0.68
N VAL A 94 11.39 -9.48 -0.45
CA VAL A 94 10.10 -9.67 -1.14
C VAL A 94 9.82 -8.47 -2.02
N MET A 95 9.29 -8.73 -3.22
CA MET A 95 8.82 -7.72 -4.16
C MET A 95 7.31 -7.58 -4.03
N PHE A 96 6.85 -6.33 -3.94
CA PHE A 96 5.44 -5.98 -3.79
C PHE A 96 5.01 -5.06 -4.91
N ARG A 97 3.79 -5.25 -5.41
CA ARG A 97 3.09 -4.29 -6.27
C ARG A 97 2.08 -3.54 -5.45
N LEU A 98 2.20 -2.21 -5.42
CA LEU A 98 1.17 -1.31 -4.93
C LEU A 98 0.28 -0.86 -6.10
N THR A 99 -1.03 -1.01 -5.94
CA THR A 99 -2.05 -0.46 -6.84
C THR A 99 -2.99 0.44 -6.06
N ALA A 100 -3.15 1.69 -6.49
CA ALA A 100 -4.13 2.61 -5.92
C ALA A 100 -5.41 2.64 -6.76
N ILE A 101 -6.56 2.51 -6.11
CA ILE A 101 -7.88 2.43 -6.74
C ILE A 101 -8.69 3.64 -6.28
N PRO A 102 -9.02 4.60 -7.19
CA PRO A 102 -9.88 5.71 -6.85
C PRO A 102 -11.29 5.23 -6.49
N LEU A 103 -11.81 5.70 -5.35
CA LEU A 103 -13.15 5.37 -4.86
C LEU A 103 -14.20 6.45 -5.20
N GLY A 104 -13.77 7.57 -5.79
CA GLY A 104 -14.65 8.67 -6.19
C GLY A 104 -15.15 9.55 -5.04
N ASN A 105 -14.63 9.38 -3.82
CA ASN A 105 -14.97 10.20 -2.67
C ASN A 105 -14.26 11.57 -2.72
N GLU A 106 -14.81 12.54 -1.99
CA GLU A 106 -14.21 13.88 -1.89
C GLU A 106 -12.96 13.85 -1.00
N ASN A 107 -11.96 14.65 -1.40
CA ASN A 107 -10.71 14.74 -0.65
C ASN A 107 -10.88 15.34 0.74
N PHE A 108 -10.27 14.69 1.74
CA PHE A 108 -10.45 15.06 3.14
C PHE A 108 -10.05 16.52 3.43
N HIS A 109 -8.95 16.97 2.84
CA HIS A 109 -8.45 18.33 3.04
C HIS A 109 -9.16 19.37 2.16
N LYS A 110 -9.47 19.03 0.90
CA LYS A 110 -10.15 19.95 -0.04
C LYS A 110 -11.64 20.14 0.30
N GLY A 111 -12.32 19.07 0.73
CA GLY A 111 -13.68 19.13 1.27
C GLY A 111 -13.75 19.81 2.64
N GLY A 112 -12.59 20.04 3.27
CA GLY A 112 -12.51 20.77 4.53
C GLY A 112 -13.11 20.03 5.71
N PHE A 113 -13.19 18.69 5.67
CA PHE A 113 -13.84 17.88 6.71
C PHE A 113 -13.15 17.97 8.09
N TRP A 114 -11.89 18.42 8.12
CA TRP A 114 -11.13 18.70 9.34
C TRP A 114 -11.47 20.03 10.00
N LYS A 115 -12.13 20.95 9.28
CA LYS A 115 -12.54 22.24 9.85
C LYS A 115 -13.75 21.96 10.75
N GLU A 116 -13.61 22.25 12.04
CA GLU A 116 -14.77 22.33 12.93
C GLU A 116 -15.75 23.35 12.34
N GLN A 117 -17.03 22.99 12.27
CA GLN A 117 -18.09 23.90 11.81
C GLN A 117 -18.28 25.06 12.79
#